data_AF-A0A6G4MVI7-F1
#
_entry.id   AF-A0A6G4MVI7-F1
#
_cell.length_a   1.000
_cell.length_b   1.000
_cell.length_c   1.000
_cell.angle_alpha   90.00
_cell.angle_beta   90.00
_cell.angle_gamma   90.00
#
_symmetry.space_group_name_H-M   'P 1'
#
loop_
_entity.id
_entity.type
_entity.pdbx_description
1 polymer ?
#
loop_
_entity_poly.entity_id
_entity_poly.type
_entity_poly.pdbx_seq_one_letter_code
_entity_poly.pdbx_strand_id
1 'polypeptide(L)'
;SAAVSIDVRNMPESPEIFEQAMSNLPDAFSPQLLFLDADRNTLIRRYSDTRRLHPLSSKNLSLESAIDKESDLLEPLRSRADLIVDTSEMSVHELAEMLRTRLLGKRERELTMVFESFGFKHGIPIDADYVFDVRFLPNPHWDP
;
A
#
# COMPACT_ATOMS: atom_id res chain seq x y z
N SER A 1 0.50 -7.58 12.56
CA SER A 1 1.54 -7.55 11.50
C SER A 1 2.39 -6.32 11.70
N ALA A 2 3.67 -6.38 11.33
CA ALA A 2 4.57 -5.24 11.30
C ALA A 2 5.27 -5.22 9.94
N ALA A 3 5.69 -4.05 9.50
CA ALA A 3 6.48 -3.87 8.28
C ALA A 3 7.72 -3.04 8.61
N VAL A 4 8.85 -3.41 8.02
CA VAL A 4 10.12 -2.70 8.15
C VAL A 4 10.56 -2.31 6.74
N SER A 5 10.81 -1.01 6.54
CA SER A 5 11.32 -0.50 5.27
C SER A 5 12.84 -0.48 5.31
N ILE A 6 13.48 -1.04 4.29
CA ILE A 6 14.92 -1.02 4.12
C ILE A 6 15.23 -0.26 2.81
N ASP A 7 16.11 0.72 2.89
CA ASP A 7 16.66 1.45 1.76
C ASP A 7 18.13 1.83 2.03
N VAL A 8 18.79 2.48 1.08
CA VAL A 8 20.21 2.86 1.19
C VAL A 8 20.57 3.72 2.41
N ARG A 9 19.60 4.31 3.13
CA ARG A 9 19.82 5.12 4.34
C ARG A 9 19.92 4.26 5.60
N ASN A 10 19.35 3.08 5.60
CA ASN A 10 19.29 2.18 6.76
C ASN A 10 19.69 0.73 6.42
N MET A 11 20.31 0.53 5.26
CA MET A 11 20.82 -0.77 4.82
C MET A 11 21.90 -1.27 5.79
N PRO A 12 21.88 -2.56 6.17
CA PRO A 12 22.94 -3.15 6.98
C PRO A 12 24.29 -3.12 6.27
N GLU A 13 25.38 -2.96 7.03
CA GLU A 13 26.75 -2.85 6.51
C GLU A 13 27.19 -4.08 5.71
N SER A 14 26.63 -5.26 6.01
CA SER A 14 26.84 -6.48 5.21
C SER A 14 25.53 -7.24 4.97
N PRO A 15 25.40 -7.94 3.83
CA PRO A 15 24.27 -8.83 3.56
C PRO A 15 24.10 -9.97 4.58
N GLU A 16 25.17 -10.33 5.30
CA GLU A 16 25.14 -11.41 6.30
C GLU A 16 24.34 -11.01 7.53
N ILE A 17 24.35 -9.73 7.90
CA ILE A 17 23.56 -9.21 9.03
C ILE A 17 22.07 -9.40 8.76
N PHE A 18 21.63 -9.16 7.52
CA PHE A 18 20.25 -9.38 7.11
C PHE A 18 19.87 -10.87 7.22
N GLU A 19 20.72 -11.77 6.72
CA GLU A 19 20.49 -13.21 6.81
C GLU A 19 20.43 -13.70 8.26
N GLN A 20 21.37 -13.25 9.09
CA GLN A 20 21.36 -13.58 10.52
C GLN A 20 20.10 -13.06 11.21
N ALA A 21 19.67 -11.84 10.89
CA ALA A 21 18.45 -11.28 11.44
C ALA A 21 17.23 -12.12 11.02
N MET A 22 17.18 -12.57 9.76
CA MET A 22 16.09 -13.40 9.26
C MET A 22 16.09 -14.80 9.88
N SER A 23 17.26 -15.42 10.05
CA SER A 23 17.40 -16.75 10.67
C SER A 23 17.13 -16.74 12.17
N ASN A 24 17.31 -15.61 12.83
CA ASN A 24 17.09 -15.46 14.28
C ASN A 24 15.62 -15.15 14.62
N LEU A 25 14.75 -14.96 13.63
CA LEU A 25 13.32 -14.79 13.87
C LEU A 25 12.72 -16.12 14.38
N PRO A 26 11.88 -16.09 15.43
CA PRO A 26 11.18 -17.29 15.88
C PRO A 26 10.31 -17.89 14.78
N ASP A 27 10.20 -19.23 14.74
CA ASP A 27 9.40 -19.98 13.74
C ASP A 27 7.92 -19.55 13.66
N ALA A 28 7.40 -18.89 14.69
CA ALA A 28 6.06 -18.32 14.70
C ALA A 28 5.89 -17.15 13.71
N PHE A 29 6.98 -16.57 13.23
CA PHE A 29 6.99 -15.50 12.24
C PHE A 29 7.35 -16.05 10.87
N SER A 30 6.54 -15.70 9.87
CA SER A 30 6.83 -15.94 8.45
C SER A 30 7.07 -14.59 7.78
N PRO A 31 8.30 -14.03 7.86
CA PRO A 31 8.63 -12.79 7.18
C PRO A 31 8.48 -12.95 5.66
N GLN A 32 8.10 -11.86 5.00
CA GLN A 32 8.07 -11.79 3.53
C GLN A 32 8.88 -10.58 3.08
N LEU A 33 9.83 -10.79 2.18
CA LEU A 33 10.63 -9.76 1.57
C LEU A 33 9.96 -9.30 0.27
N LEU A 34 9.41 -8.09 0.32
CA LEU A 34 8.86 -7.40 -0.83
C LEU A 34 9.87 -6.37 -1.34
N PHE A 35 10.18 -6.44 -2.63
CA PHE A 35 11.03 -5.45 -3.30
C PHE A 35 10.20 -4.58 -4.23
N LEU A 36 10.32 -3.25 -4.08
CA LEU A 36 9.69 -2.29 -4.98
C LEU A 36 10.72 -1.84 -6.00
N ASP A 37 10.48 -2.17 -7.27
CA ASP A 37 11.36 -1.83 -8.38
C ASP A 37 10.70 -0.74 -9.25
N ALA A 38 11.52 -0.05 -10.03
CA ALA A 38 11.05 0.86 -11.07
C ALA A 38 12.16 1.07 -12.10
N ASP A 39 11.78 1.32 -13.35
CA ASP A 39 12.75 1.62 -14.38
C ASP A 39 13.51 2.94 -14.08
N ARG A 40 14.72 3.01 -14.62
CA ARG A 40 15.65 4.12 -14.42
C ARG A 40 15.06 5.47 -14.81
N ASN A 41 14.35 5.54 -15.93
CA ASN A 41 13.77 6.81 -16.42
C ASN A 41 12.64 7.28 -15.50
N THR A 42 11.83 6.35 -15.01
CA THR A 42 10.79 6.62 -14.03
C THR A 42 11.37 7.14 -12.73
N LEU A 43 12.44 6.54 -12.21
CA LEU A 43 13.12 7.02 -11.00
C LEU A 43 13.67 8.44 -11.19
N ILE A 44 14.39 8.71 -12.29
CA ILE A 44 14.92 10.05 -12.61
C ILE A 44 13.79 11.08 -12.65
N ARG A 45 12.67 10.75 -13.32
CA ARG A 45 11.50 11.62 -13.39
C ARG A 45 10.92 11.90 -12.00
N ARG A 46 10.72 10.88 -11.16
CA ARG A 46 10.16 11.03 -9.79
C ARG A 46 11.04 11.92 -8.89
N TYR A 47 12.36 11.78 -8.96
CA TYR A 47 13.28 12.66 -8.24
C TYR A 47 13.21 14.10 -8.75
N SER A 48 13.06 14.29 -10.06
CA SER A 48 12.91 15.59 -10.69
C SER A 48 11.60 16.28 -10.28
N ASP A 49 10.49 15.55 -10.30
CA ASP A 49 9.15 16.03 -9.96
C ASP A 49 9.04 16.42 -8.48
N THR A 50 9.61 15.60 -7.59
CA THR A 50 9.55 15.84 -6.13
C THR A 50 10.61 16.83 -5.63
N ARG A 51 11.60 17.18 -6.46
CA ARG A 51 12.78 17.98 -6.10
C ARG A 51 13.54 17.44 -4.87
N ARG A 52 13.37 16.15 -4.57
CA ARG A 52 14.08 15.50 -3.46
C ARG A 52 15.50 15.17 -3.90
N LEU A 53 16.46 15.36 -3.00
CA LEU A 53 17.82 14.87 -3.23
C LEU A 53 17.85 13.35 -3.01
N HIS A 54 18.54 12.65 -3.90
CA HIS A 54 18.80 11.23 -3.73
C HIS A 54 19.74 11.00 -2.54
N PRO A 55 19.53 10.02 -1.66
CA PRO A 55 20.39 9.80 -0.49
C PRO A 55 21.88 9.62 -0.82
N LEU A 56 22.18 8.94 -1.94
CA LEU A 56 23.54 8.78 -2.47
C LEU A 56 24.03 9.96 -3.32
N SER A 57 23.18 10.96 -3.61
CA SER A 57 23.65 12.17 -4.30
C SER A 57 24.56 12.96 -3.36
N SER A 58 25.83 13.03 -3.73
CA SER A 58 26.85 13.84 -3.07
C SER A 58 27.47 14.77 -4.12
N LYS A 59 28.30 15.75 -3.71
CA LYS A 59 28.84 16.78 -4.63
C LYS A 59 29.50 16.25 -5.91
N ASN A 60 29.89 14.98 -5.95
CA ASN A 60 30.57 14.35 -7.09
C ASN A 60 29.75 13.23 -7.78
N LEU A 61 28.53 12.92 -7.34
CA LEU A 61 27.73 11.83 -7.91
C LEU A 61 26.46 12.38 -8.55
N SER A 62 26.31 12.15 -9.86
CA SER A 62 25.08 12.51 -10.59
C SER A 62 23.89 11.69 -10.06
N LEU A 63 22.66 12.19 -10.26
CA LEU A 63 21.44 11.45 -9.88
C LEU A 63 21.40 10.08 -10.57
N GLU A 64 21.74 10.04 -11.85
CA GLU A 64 21.85 8.83 -12.65
C GLU A 64 22.81 7.81 -12.04
N SER A 65 24.03 8.23 -11.76
CA SER A 65 25.03 7.37 -11.12
C SER A 65 24.65 6.96 -9.69
N ALA A 66 23.86 7.78 -9.00
CA ALA A 66 23.35 7.48 -7.68
C ALA A 66 22.28 6.37 -7.71
N ILE A 67 21.39 6.40 -8.71
CA ILE A 67 20.39 5.36 -8.96
C ILE A 67 21.08 4.05 -9.36
N ASP A 68 22.04 4.11 -10.29
CA ASP A 68 22.79 2.92 -10.73
C ASP A 68 23.52 2.26 -9.53
N LYS A 69 24.17 3.08 -8.70
CA LYS A 69 24.83 2.61 -7.47
C LYS A 69 23.85 2.06 -6.43
N GLU A 70 22.66 2.66 -6.29
CA GLU A 70 21.62 2.13 -5.40
C GLU A 70 21.15 0.75 -5.87
N SER A 71 20.98 0.55 -7.17
CA SER A 71 20.64 -0.75 -7.75
C SER A 71 21.68 -1.82 -7.40
N ASP A 72 22.97 -1.50 -7.54
CA ASP A 72 24.06 -2.42 -7.20
C ASP A 72 24.06 -2.79 -5.70
N LEU A 73 23.80 -1.81 -4.83
CA LEU A 73 23.76 -2.03 -3.38
C LEU A 73 22.56 -2.89 -2.97
N LEU A 74 21.41 -2.72 -3.63
CA LEU A 74 20.17 -3.40 -3.32
C LEU A 74 20.04 -4.79 -3.98
N GLU A 75 20.88 -5.11 -4.96
CA GLU A 75 20.84 -6.38 -5.69
C GLU A 75 20.82 -7.64 -4.79
N PRO A 76 21.59 -7.72 -3.67
CA PRO A 76 21.49 -8.87 -2.78
C PRO A 76 20.10 -9.05 -2.18
N LEU A 77 19.40 -7.96 -1.81
CA LEU A 77 18.03 -8.02 -1.30
C LEU A 77 17.04 -8.34 -2.41
N ARG A 78 17.21 -7.75 -3.59
CA ARG A 78 16.37 -8.01 -4.76
C ARG A 78 16.42 -9.48 -5.18
N SER A 79 17.61 -10.09 -5.19
CA SER A 79 17.80 -11.50 -5.53
C SER A 79 17.12 -12.49 -4.57
N ARG A 80 16.83 -12.05 -3.35
CA ARG A 80 16.18 -12.84 -2.28
C ARG A 80 14.72 -12.48 -2.07
N ALA A 81 14.19 -11.53 -2.85
CA ALA A 81 12.83 -11.07 -2.67
C ALA A 81 11.81 -12.17 -3.01
N ASP A 82 10.84 -12.37 -2.12
CA ASP A 82 9.71 -13.27 -2.35
C ASP A 82 8.78 -12.70 -3.44
N LEU A 83 8.74 -11.37 -3.57
CA LEU A 83 7.97 -10.67 -4.57
C LEU A 83 8.69 -9.39 -4.99
N ILE A 84 8.85 -9.23 -6.29
CA ILE A 84 9.30 -7.98 -6.92
C ILE A 84 8.08 -7.31 -7.54
N VAL A 85 7.85 -6.05 -7.18
CA VAL A 85 6.76 -5.24 -7.69
C VAL A 85 7.35 -4.15 -8.57
N ASP A 86 7.06 -4.20 -9.86
CA ASP A 86 7.35 -3.10 -10.76
C ASP A 86 6.34 -1.97 -10.52
N THR A 87 6.84 -0.85 -10.01
CA THR A 87 6.04 0.34 -9.71
C THR A 87 6.11 1.39 -10.81
N SER A 88 6.79 1.13 -11.94
CA SER A 88 7.10 2.15 -12.97
C SER A 88 5.85 2.90 -13.43
N GLU A 89 4.82 2.12 -13.80
CA GLU A 89 3.54 2.64 -14.29
C GLU A 89 2.45 2.68 -13.21
N MET A 90 2.79 2.46 -11.95
CA MET A 90 1.82 2.45 -10.85
C MET A 90 1.68 3.83 -10.20
N SER A 91 0.44 4.25 -9.97
CA SER A 91 0.13 5.32 -9.03
C SER A 91 0.30 4.85 -7.58
N VAL A 92 0.44 5.81 -6.65
CA VAL A 92 0.51 5.52 -5.21
C VAL A 92 -0.75 4.79 -4.73
N HIS A 93 -1.92 5.08 -5.31
CA HIS A 93 -3.18 4.42 -4.96
C HIS A 93 -3.24 2.97 -5.44
N GLU A 94 -2.78 2.69 -6.66
CA GLU A 94 -2.72 1.32 -7.19
C GLU A 94 -1.72 0.46 -6.41
N LEU A 95 -0.55 1.02 -6.09
CA LEU A 95 0.42 0.35 -5.24
C LEU A 95 -0.20 0.04 -3.86
N ALA A 96 -0.85 1.02 -3.22
CA ALA A 96 -1.48 0.83 -1.92
C ALA A 96 -2.58 -0.25 -1.95
N GLU A 97 -3.46 -0.24 -2.96
CA GLU A 97 -4.51 -1.26 -3.10
C GLU A 97 -3.94 -2.65 -3.39
N MET A 98 -2.89 -2.75 -4.21
CA MET A 98 -2.22 -4.02 -4.49
C MET A 98 -1.57 -4.58 -3.21
N LEU A 99 -0.82 -3.77 -2.47
CA LEU A 99 -0.20 -4.18 -1.21
C LEU A 99 -1.25 -4.58 -0.18
N ARG A 100 -2.34 -3.81 -0.06
CA ARG A 100 -3.44 -4.12 0.85
C ARG A 100 -4.07 -5.48 0.50
N THR A 101 -4.39 -5.69 -0.77
CA THR A 101 -4.99 -6.93 -1.27
C THR A 101 -4.07 -8.13 -1.05
N ARG A 102 -2.75 -7.94 -1.18
CA ARG A 102 -1.78 -9.02 -1.04
C ARG A 102 -1.49 -9.36 0.43
N LEU A 103 -1.30 -8.36 1.27
CA LEU A 103 -0.90 -8.52 2.67
C LEU A 103 -2.08 -8.85 3.60
N LEU A 104 -3.27 -8.32 3.33
CA LEU A 104 -4.48 -8.56 4.14
C LEU A 104 -5.42 -9.59 3.50
N GLY A 105 -5.06 -10.11 2.32
CA GLY A 105 -5.98 -10.84 1.45
C GLY A 105 -7.03 -9.91 0.82
N LYS A 106 -7.85 -10.45 -0.09
CA LYS A 106 -9.10 -9.79 -0.46
C LYS A 106 -9.97 -9.70 0.79
N ARG A 107 -9.90 -8.60 1.53
CA ARG A 107 -11.10 -8.15 2.23
C ARG A 107 -12.10 -7.88 1.12
N GLU A 108 -13.13 -8.71 1.02
CA GLU A 108 -14.36 -8.27 0.38
C GLU A 108 -14.60 -6.85 0.90
N ARG A 109 -14.70 -5.87 0.01
CA ARG A 109 -15.17 -4.54 0.42
C ARG A 109 -16.57 -4.81 0.97
N GLU A 110 -16.69 -4.98 2.29
CA GLU A 110 -17.98 -5.13 2.92
C GLU A 110 -18.75 -3.85 2.60
N LEU A 111 -19.77 -4.01 1.76
CA LEU A 111 -20.69 -2.92 1.45
C LEU A 111 -21.46 -2.63 2.73
N THR A 112 -21.09 -1.56 3.43
CA THR A 112 -21.85 -1.07 4.58
C THR A 112 -23.08 -0.33 4.07
N MET A 113 -24.26 -0.95 4.21
CA MET A 113 -25.55 -0.29 3.99
C MET A 113 -26.21 -0.01 5.34
N VAL A 114 -26.69 1.22 5.52
CA VAL A 114 -27.49 1.61 6.69
C VAL A 114 -28.94 1.69 6.25
N PHE A 115 -29.83 0.97 6.95
CA PHE A 115 -31.26 1.05 6.74
C PHE A 115 -31.88 1.84 7.88
N GLU A 116 -32.55 2.94 7.55
CA GLU A 116 -33.31 3.74 8.50
C GLU A 116 -34.78 3.79 8.06
N SER A 117 -35.68 3.59 9.01
CA SER A 117 -37.11 3.87 8.84
C SER A 117 -37.42 5.21 9.50
N PHE A 118 -37.98 6.14 8.74
CA PHE A 118 -38.35 7.47 9.23
C PHE A 118 -39.81 7.79 8.91
N GLY A 119 -40.37 8.77 9.62
CA GLY A 119 -41.70 9.29 9.33
C GLY A 119 -41.65 10.62 8.57
N PHE A 120 -42.37 10.74 7.45
CA PHE A 120 -42.41 11.95 6.62
C PHE A 120 -42.76 13.25 7.36
N LYS A 121 -43.47 13.16 8.50
CA LYS A 121 -43.76 14.32 9.37
C LYS A 121 -42.51 15.06 9.86
N HIS A 122 -41.33 14.42 9.83
CA HIS A 122 -40.05 14.99 10.25
C HIS A 122 -39.07 15.19 9.07
N GLY A 123 -39.54 15.05 7.83
CA GLY A 123 -38.71 15.18 6.64
C GLY A 123 -37.95 13.90 6.29
N ILE A 124 -37.19 13.95 5.19
CA ILE A 124 -36.30 12.87 4.73
C ILE A 124 -34.95 13.02 5.46
N PRO A 125 -34.31 11.92 5.90
CA PRO A 125 -32.96 11.97 6.45
C PRO A 125 -32.00 12.65 5.47
N ILE A 126 -31.22 13.58 5.99
CA ILE A 126 -30.37 14.45 5.16
C ILE A 126 -29.20 13.70 4.52
N ASP A 127 -28.86 12.55 5.09
CA ASP A 127 -27.78 11.64 4.73
C ASP A 127 -28.27 10.40 3.95
N ALA A 128 -29.55 10.36 3.57
CA ALA A 128 -30.09 9.28 2.74
C ALA A 128 -29.73 9.46 1.26
N ASP A 129 -28.94 8.54 0.71
CA ASP A 129 -28.66 8.47 -0.74
C ASP A 129 -29.86 7.97 -1.56
N TYR A 130 -30.68 7.08 -0.98
CA TYR A 130 -31.86 6.48 -1.62
C TYR A 130 -33.06 6.48 -0.67
N VAL A 131 -34.24 6.79 -1.20
CA VAL A 131 -35.51 6.80 -0.45
C VAL A 131 -36.53 5.90 -1.14
N PHE A 132 -37.07 4.95 -0.39
CA PHE A 132 -38.11 4.03 -0.86
C PHE A 132 -39.42 4.34 -0.12
N ASP A 133 -40.45 4.76 -0.84
CA ASP A 133 -41.78 5.00 -0.27
C ASP A 133 -42.51 3.66 -0.10
N VAL A 134 -42.65 3.19 1.14
CA VAL A 134 -43.27 1.90 1.48
C VAL A 134 -44.72 2.02 1.97
N ARG A 135 -45.36 3.19 1.81
CA ARG A 135 -46.73 3.45 2.32
C ARG A 135 -47.82 2.56 1.68
N PHE A 136 -47.50 1.89 0.57
CA PHE A 136 -48.40 0.95 -0.09
C PHE A 136 -48.39 -0.46 0.54
N LEU A 137 -47.49 -0.73 1.49
CA LEU A 137 -47.43 -2.02 2.17
C LEU A 137 -48.47 -2.10 3.30
N PRO A 138 -49.10 -3.27 3.53
CA PRO A 138 -50.03 -3.46 4.63
C PRO A 138 -49.28 -3.28 5.96
N ASN A 139 -49.77 -2.37 6.79
CA ASN A 139 -49.19 -2.11 8.11
C ASN A 139 -49.57 -3.25 9.08
N PRO A 140 -48.60 -4.04 9.58
CA PRO A 140 -48.89 -5.19 10.45
C PRO A 140 -49.33 -4.78 11.88
N HIS A 141 -49.30 -3.49 12.23
CA HIS A 141 -49.67 -2.98 13.54
C HIS A 141 -51.02 -2.24 13.57
N TRP A 142 -51.79 -2.29 12.47
CA TRP A 142 -53.10 -1.63 12.38
C TRP A 142 -54.16 -2.64 11.95
N ASP A 143 -54.99 -3.09 12.90
CA ASP A 143 -56.28 -3.74 12.62
C ASP A 143 -57.36 -2.63 12.64
N PRO A 144 -58.17 -2.47 11.57
CA PRO A 144 -59.02 -1.29 11.37
C PRO A 144 -60.15 -1.13 12.39
#